data_AF-A0A353G6T7-F1
#
_entry.id   AF-A0A353G6T7-F1
#
_cell.length_a   1.000
_cell.length_b   1.000
_cell.length_c   1.000
_cell.angle_alpha   90.00
_cell.angle_beta   90.00
_cell.angle_gamma   90.00
#
_symmetry.space_group_name_H-M   'P 1'
#
loop_
_entity.id
_entity.type
_entity.pdbx_description
1 polymer ?
#
loop_
_entity_poly.entity_id
_entity_poly.type
_entity_poly.pdbx_seq_one_letter_code
_entity_poly.pdbx_strand_id
1 'polypeptide(L)'
;GSIMAKWCLHHHKESFLYEHFDEICDICRAYDVSFSLGDGLRPGSIADANDAAQFAELETLGELTKIAWAKDCQVMIEGPGHVPM
;
A
#
# COMPACT_ATOMS: atom_id res chain seq x y z
N GLY A 1 -1.11 -7.35 3.71
CA GLY A 1 -2.48 -7.11 4.23
C GLY A 1 -2.71 -7.65 5.63
N SER A 2 -2.92 -8.96 5.80
CA SER A 2 -3.53 -9.55 7.02
C SER A 2 -2.86 -9.22 8.36
N ILE A 3 -1.53 -9.11 8.41
CA ILE A 3 -0.81 -8.70 9.63
C ILE A 3 -1.22 -7.28 10.05
N MET A 4 -1.27 -6.35 9.07
CA MET A 4 -1.66 -4.97 9.32
C MET A 4 -3.15 -4.87 9.68
N ALA A 5 -4.01 -5.61 8.98
CA ALA A 5 -5.43 -5.64 9.30
C ALA A 5 -5.69 -6.10 10.75
N LYS A 6 -4.99 -7.14 11.21
CA LYS A 6 -5.05 -7.60 12.61
C LYS A 6 -4.59 -6.50 13.57
N TRP A 7 -3.52 -5.77 13.24
CA TRP A 7 -3.01 -4.68 14.07
C TRP A 7 -4.03 -3.53 14.16
N CYS A 8 -4.58 -3.07 13.03
CA CYS A 8 -5.57 -1.98 13.00
C CYS A 8 -6.84 -2.37 13.78
N LEU A 9 -7.34 -3.60 13.62
CA LEU A 9 -8.49 -4.11 14.36
C LEU A 9 -8.20 -4.29 15.85
N HIS A 10 -6.99 -4.70 16.24
CA HIS A 10 -6.66 -4.85 17.65
C HIS A 10 -6.56 -3.49 18.35
N HIS A 11 -5.98 -2.49 17.69
CA HIS A 11 -5.74 -1.17 18.27
C HIS A 11 -6.84 -0.14 17.99
N HIS A 12 -7.76 -0.43 17.06
CA HIS A 12 -8.79 0.51 16.57
C HIS A 12 -8.15 1.84 16.10
N LYS A 13 -7.08 1.72 15.31
CA LYS A 13 -6.29 2.82 14.78
C LYS A 13 -6.00 2.62 13.31
N GLU A 14 -5.68 3.72 12.63
CA GLU A 14 -5.18 3.68 11.26
C GLU A 14 -3.82 2.98 11.20
N SER A 15 -3.49 2.39 10.05
CA SER A 15 -2.19 1.77 9.78
C SER A 15 -1.04 2.71 10.15
N PHE A 16 -0.19 2.29 11.09
CA PHE A 16 0.99 3.07 11.45
C PHE A 16 1.97 3.25 10.27
N LEU A 17 1.94 2.36 9.28
CA LEU A 17 2.72 2.54 8.04
C LEU A 17 2.19 3.69 7.20
N TYR A 18 0.88 3.93 7.22
CA TYR A 18 0.25 5.06 6.54
C TYR A 18 0.49 6.36 7.32
N GLU A 19 0.24 6.36 8.64
CA GLU A 19 0.43 7.55 9.49
C GLU A 19 1.87 8.07 9.50
N HIS A 20 2.86 7.17 9.42
CA HIS A 20 4.29 7.51 9.40
C HIS A 20 4.94 7.45 8.01
N PHE A 21 4.14 7.41 6.93
CA PHE A 21 4.68 7.22 5.57
C PHE A 21 5.70 8.31 5.18
N ASP A 22 5.48 9.55 5.63
CA ASP A 22 6.40 10.67 5.38
C ASP A 22 7.79 10.44 6.01
N GLU A 23 7.84 9.95 7.24
CA GLU A 23 9.10 9.60 7.95
C GLU A 23 9.80 8.41 7.31
N ILE A 24 9.03 7.41 6.85
CA ILE A 24 9.56 6.25 6.12
C ILE A 24 10.23 6.72 4.81
N CYS A 25 9.63 7.67 4.10
CA CYS A 25 10.24 8.26 2.91
C CYS A 25 11.59 8.92 3.19
N ASP A 26 11.76 9.61 4.32
CA ASP A 26 13.06 10.20 4.70
C ASP A 26 14.14 9.14 4.88
N ILE A 27 13.78 8.02 5.51
CA ILE A 27 14.68 6.87 5.67
C ILE A 27 15.02 6.27 4.30
N CYS A 28 14.02 5.95 3.48
CA CYS A 28 14.23 5.35 2.16
C CYS A 28 15.08 6.25 1.26
N ARG A 29 14.85 7.56 1.29
CA ARG A 29 15.59 8.54 0.49
C ARG A 29 17.07 8.63 0.88
N ALA A 30 17.38 8.52 2.18
CA ALA A 30 18.75 8.57 2.67
C ALA A 30 19.64 7.43 2.12
N TYR A 31 19.03 6.32 1.68
CA TYR A 31 19.73 5.13 1.21
C TYR A 31 19.36 4.71 -0.22
N ASP A 32 18.62 5.53 -0.97
CA ASP A 32 18.13 5.22 -2.32
C ASP A 32 17.38 3.88 -2.41
N VAL A 33 16.50 3.65 -1.43
CA VAL A 33 15.63 2.47 -1.41
C VAL A 33 14.33 2.80 -2.13
N SER A 34 14.03 2.04 -3.20
CA SER A 34 12.77 2.15 -3.93
C SER A 34 11.60 1.55 -3.14
N PHE A 35 10.43 2.17 -3.22
CA PHE A 35 9.19 1.61 -2.70
C PHE A 35 8.59 0.58 -3.66
N SER A 36 8.22 -0.57 -3.10
CA SER A 36 7.21 -1.47 -3.66
C SER A 36 5.96 -1.30 -2.81
N LEU A 37 4.99 -0.51 -3.27
CA LEU A 37 3.76 -0.29 -2.51
C LEU A 37 2.86 -1.50 -2.67
N GLY A 38 2.69 -2.25 -1.57
CA GLY A 38 2.07 -3.57 -1.58
C GLY A 38 0.55 -3.57 -1.68
N ASP A 39 0.01 -4.60 -2.31
CA ASP A 39 -1.41 -4.85 -2.55
C ASP A 39 -2.05 -5.71 -1.43
N GLY A 40 -2.08 -5.16 -0.22
CA GLY A 40 -2.55 -5.84 0.97
C GLY A 40 -3.97 -6.40 0.90
N LEU A 41 -4.84 -5.85 0.05
CA LEU A 41 -6.22 -6.21 -0.20
C LEU A 41 -6.44 -6.81 -1.61
N ARG A 42 -5.39 -7.38 -2.23
CA ARG A 42 -5.52 -8.06 -3.51
C ARG A 42 -6.52 -9.24 -3.48
N PRO A 43 -7.14 -9.57 -4.63
CA PRO A 43 -8.08 -10.68 -4.71
C PRO A 43 -7.39 -12.04 -4.50
N GLY A 44 -7.88 -12.80 -3.52
CA GLY A 44 -7.47 -14.19 -3.28
C GLY A 44 -8.25 -15.21 -4.12
N SER A 45 -9.30 -14.77 -4.81
CA SER A 45 -10.13 -15.61 -5.68
C SER A 45 -10.67 -14.77 -6.85
N ILE A 46 -11.14 -15.44 -7.91
CA ILE A 46 -11.77 -14.77 -9.07
C ILE A 46 -13.05 -14.02 -8.65
N ALA A 47 -13.77 -14.50 -7.63
CA ALA A 47 -15.01 -13.89 -7.17
C ALA A 47 -14.78 -12.52 -6.51
N ASP A 48 -13.59 -12.31 -5.95
CA ASP A 48 -13.19 -11.08 -5.27
C ASP A 48 -12.43 -10.13 -6.20
N ALA A 49 -12.19 -10.53 -7.45
CA ALA A 49 -11.45 -9.74 -8.42
C ALA A 49 -12.17 -8.42 -8.69
N ASN A 50 -11.41 -7.32 -8.63
CA ASN A 50 -11.87 -5.96 -8.91
C ASN A 50 -12.98 -5.49 -7.95
N ASP A 51 -12.97 -5.98 -6.71
CA ASP A 51 -13.89 -5.51 -5.69
C ASP A 51 -13.54 -4.10 -5.18
N ALA A 52 -14.41 -3.55 -4.33
CA ALA A 52 -14.23 -2.22 -3.79
C ALA A 52 -13.00 -2.11 -2.86
N ALA A 53 -12.63 -3.19 -2.17
CA ALA A 53 -11.49 -3.18 -1.26
C ALA A 53 -10.17 -3.07 -2.02
N GLN A 54 -10.02 -3.84 -3.10
CA GLN A 54 -8.87 -3.78 -3.99
C GLN A 54 -8.71 -2.39 -4.60
N PHE A 55 -9.79 -1.79 -5.14
CA PHE A 55 -9.69 -0.48 -5.78
C PHE A 55 -9.49 0.66 -4.78
N ALA A 56 -10.09 0.58 -3.59
CA ALA A 56 -9.84 1.56 -2.54
C ALA A 56 -8.36 1.58 -2.14
N GLU A 57 -7.74 0.41 -1.96
CA GLU A 57 -6.29 0.35 -1.69
C GLU A 57 -5.49 0.95 -2.84
N LEU A 58 -5.80 0.58 -4.09
CA LEU A 58 -5.11 1.09 -5.28
C LEU A 58 -5.15 2.63 -5.38
N GLU A 59 -6.28 3.25 -5.08
CA GLU A 59 -6.41 4.71 -5.02
C GLU A 59 -5.49 5.30 -3.94
N THR A 60 -5.49 4.74 -2.73
CA THR A 60 -4.58 5.14 -1.64
C THR A 60 -3.11 4.98 -2.04
N LEU A 61 -2.73 3.91 -2.75
CA LEU A 61 -1.36 3.74 -3.22
C LEU A 61 -0.95 4.85 -4.22
N GLY A 62 -1.89 5.34 -5.03
CA GLY A 62 -1.68 6.50 -5.90
C GLY A 62 -1.44 7.80 -5.14
N GLU A 63 -2.08 7.99 -3.98
CA GLU A 63 -1.83 9.12 -3.09
C GLU A 63 -0.44 9.02 -2.43
N LEU A 64 -0.11 7.85 -1.87
CA LEU A 64 1.20 7.59 -1.27
C LEU A 64 2.34 7.75 -2.28
N THR A 65 2.12 7.38 -3.54
CA THR A 65 3.08 7.61 -4.63
C THR A 65 3.42 9.08 -4.79
N LYS A 66 2.43 9.97 -4.74
CA LYS A 66 2.66 11.42 -4.83
C LYS A 66 3.45 11.95 -3.63
N ILE A 67 3.20 11.43 -2.43
CA ILE A 67 3.95 11.77 -1.22
C ILE A 67 5.42 11.33 -1.36
N ALA A 68 5.66 10.09 -1.78
CA ALA A 68 7.00 9.56 -1.99
C ALA A 68 7.77 10.31 -3.09
N TRP A 69 7.11 10.66 -4.20
CA TRP A 69 7.70 11.49 -5.26
C TRP A 69 8.04 12.90 -4.81
N ALA A 70 7.25 13.51 -3.91
CA ALA A 70 7.59 14.81 -3.34
C ALA A 70 8.90 14.79 -2.52
N LYS A 71 9.36 13.60 -2.12
CA LYS A 71 10.65 13.36 -1.44
C LYS A 71 11.69 12.67 -2.33
N ASP A 72 11.51 12.70 -3.65
CA ASP A 72 12.40 12.08 -4.64
C ASP A 72 12.65 10.57 -4.41
N CYS A 73 11.69 9.85 -3.85
CA CYS A 73 11.77 8.40 -3.72
C CYS A 73 11.28 7.71 -4.99
N GLN A 74 11.97 6.65 -5.41
CA GLN A 74 11.54 5.78 -6.52
C GLN A 74 10.37 4.90 -6.05
N VAL A 75 9.38 4.67 -6.90
CA VAL A 75 8.15 3.92 -6.53
C VAL A 75 7.71 2.99 -7.67
N MET A 76 7.31 1.77 -7.32
CA MET A 76 6.49 0.88 -8.13
C MET A 76 5.27 0.39 -7.32
N ILE A 77 4.20 0.00 -8.01
CA ILE A 77 2.93 -0.44 -7.41
C ILE A 77 2.77 -1.94 -7.64
N GLU A 78 2.50 -2.69 -6.58
CA GLU A 78 2.13 -4.10 -6.70
C GLU A 78 0.70 -4.22 -7.23
N GLY A 79 0.48 -5.23 -8.08
CA GLY A 79 -0.78 -5.44 -8.80
C GLY A 79 -1.46 -6.74 -8.38
N PRO A 80 -2.66 -7.01 -8.90
CA PRO A 80 -3.61 -7.95 -8.33
C PRO A 80 -3.12 -9.40 -8.26
N GLY A 81 -3.86 -10.20 -7.49
CA GLY A 81 -3.76 -11.65 -7.47
C GLY A 81 -4.62 -12.31 -8.55
N HIS A 82 -5.70 -12.96 -8.14
CA HIS A 82 -6.51 -13.77 -9.05
C HIS A 82 -7.51 -12.89 -9.82
N VAL A 83 -7.33 -12.77 -11.14
CA VAL A 83 -8.19 -11.98 -12.03
C VAL A 83 -8.52 -12.81 -13.28
N PRO A 84 -9.79 -12.88 -13.72
CA PRO A 84 -10.15 -13.56 -14.97
C PRO A 84 -9.61 -12.79 -16.19
N MET A 85 -9.34 -13.51 -17.29
CA MET A 85 -8.92 -12.91 -18.56
C MET A 85 -10.04 -12.11 -19.25
#